data_AF-A0A9E4V604-F1
#
_entry.id   AF-A0A9E4V604-F1
#
_cell.length_a   1.000
_cell.length_b   1.000
_cell.length_c   1.000
_cell.angle_alpha   90.00
_cell.angle_beta   90.00
_cell.angle_gamma   90.00
#
_symmetry.space_group_name_H-M   'P 1'
#
loop_
_entity.id
_entity.type
_entity.pdbx_description
1 polymer ?
#
loop_
_entity_poly.entity_id
_entity_poly.type
_entity_poly.pdbx_seq_one_letter_code
_entity_poly.pdbx_strand_id
1 'polypeptide(L)'
;SDEVGRVALAAPDLAPAGGYAKESLVSLGLWDALQRKMVFGADVRATMAYVESGNADVAFVYRTDAAIAGGLEVIDVVPVDSYPQIVYPALLMNGASNTAAEFFRFLSGERASAIFDARGFIVLDEGPEDERN
;
A
#
# COMPACT_ATOMS: atom_id res chain seq x y z
N SER A 1 21.17 6.33 12.63
CA SER A 1 21.84 5.15 13.20
C SER A 1 22.36 4.31 12.05
N ASP A 2 23.57 3.77 12.14
CA ASP A 2 24.17 2.86 11.14
C ASP A 2 23.60 1.43 11.19
N GLU A 3 22.56 1.17 11.98
CA GLU A 3 22.04 -0.17 12.30
C GLU A 3 21.15 -0.82 11.23
N VAL A 4 20.57 -0.07 10.30
CA VAL A 4 19.74 -0.68 9.23
C VAL A 4 20.65 -1.12 8.09
N GLY A 5 20.87 -2.43 7.98
CA GLY A 5 21.70 -3.08 6.97
C GLY A 5 20.93 -3.41 5.68
N ARG A 6 19.71 -3.96 5.81
CA ARG A 6 18.86 -4.38 4.70
C ARG A 6 17.43 -3.85 4.83
N VAL A 7 16.93 -3.29 3.74
CA VAL A 7 15.59 -2.69 3.65
C VAL A 7 14.78 -3.47 2.63
N ALA A 8 13.73 -4.15 3.07
CA ALA A 8 12.83 -4.84 2.17
C ALA A 8 11.85 -3.86 1.51
N LEU A 9 11.73 -3.95 0.19
CA LEU A 9 10.81 -3.16 -0.61
C LEU A 9 10.06 -4.06 -1.58
N ALA A 10 8.76 -3.86 -1.76
CA ALA A 10 8.07 -4.55 -2.84
C ALA A 10 8.65 -4.01 -4.16
N ALA A 11 8.86 -4.88 -5.15
CA ALA A 11 9.46 -4.47 -6.41
C ALA A 11 8.58 -3.38 -7.08
N PRO A 12 9.10 -2.17 -7.33
CA PRO A 12 8.27 -1.04 -7.79
C PRO A 12 7.58 -1.27 -9.14
N ASP A 13 8.11 -2.17 -9.95
CA ASP A 13 7.57 -2.59 -11.24
C ASP A 13 6.53 -3.71 -11.14
N LEU A 14 6.41 -4.38 -9.98
CA LEU A 14 5.49 -5.49 -9.76
C LEU A 14 4.34 -5.16 -8.81
N ALA A 15 4.56 -4.28 -7.84
CA ALA A 15 3.61 -4.02 -6.76
C ALA A 15 3.45 -2.52 -6.47
N PRO A 16 2.21 -2.00 -6.35
CA PRO A 16 1.96 -0.59 -6.08
C PRO A 16 2.67 -0.05 -4.82
N ALA A 17 2.73 -0.84 -3.75
CA ALA A 17 3.42 -0.45 -2.51
C ALA A 17 4.90 -0.11 -2.74
N GLY A 18 5.56 -0.85 -3.65
CA GLY A 18 6.93 -0.59 -4.07
C GLY A 18 7.06 0.72 -4.84
N GLY A 19 6.09 1.00 -5.71
CA GLY A 19 5.97 2.25 -6.43
C GLY A 19 5.87 3.45 -5.49
N TYR A 20 4.89 3.45 -4.58
CA TYR A 20 4.70 4.54 -3.62
C TYR A 20 5.92 4.75 -2.71
N ALA A 21 6.52 3.66 -2.23
CA ALA A 21 7.72 3.76 -1.40
C ALA A 21 8.92 4.31 -2.19
N LYS A 22 9.09 3.92 -3.46
CA LYS A 22 10.11 4.50 -4.34
C LYS A 22 9.86 5.99 -4.56
N GLU A 23 8.63 6.41 -4.85
CA GLU A 23 8.29 7.82 -5.05
C GLU A 23 8.58 8.66 -3.80
N SER A 24 8.20 8.17 -2.62
CA SER A 24 8.57 8.78 -1.35
C SER A 24 10.08 8.91 -1.17
N LEU A 25 10.81 7.83 -1.36
CA LEU A 25 12.27 7.83 -1.21
C LEU A 25 12.96 8.74 -2.22
N VAL A 26 12.42 8.88 -3.44
CA VAL A 26 12.92 9.85 -4.43
C VAL A 26 12.61 11.28 -3.97
N SER A 27 11.39 11.56 -3.53
CA SER A 27 10.98 12.87 -3.02
C SER A 27 11.84 13.32 -1.83
N LEU A 28 12.24 12.37 -0.98
CA LEU A 28 13.10 12.61 0.18
C LEU A 28 14.61 12.63 -0.16
N GLY A 29 14.99 12.37 -1.41
CA GLY A 29 16.40 12.29 -1.82
C GLY A 29 17.17 11.10 -1.25
N LEU A 30 16.47 10.05 -0.83
CA LEU A 30 17.02 8.88 -0.14
C LEU A 30 17.18 7.65 -1.04
N TRP A 31 16.49 7.61 -2.19
CA TRP A 31 16.45 6.44 -3.06
C TRP A 31 17.84 5.89 -3.42
N ASP A 32 18.70 6.74 -4.01
CA ASP A 32 20.02 6.33 -4.47
C ASP A 32 20.94 5.89 -3.32
N ALA A 33 20.79 6.51 -2.14
CA ALA A 33 21.56 6.17 -0.95
C ALA A 33 21.16 4.79 -0.40
N LEU A 34 19.88 4.44 -0.48
CA LEU A 34 19.33 3.20 0.06
C LEU A 34 19.35 2.04 -0.93
N GLN A 35 19.47 2.28 -2.24
CA GLN A 35 19.44 1.22 -3.26
C GLN A 35 20.38 0.04 -2.96
N ARG A 36 21.59 0.31 -2.44
CA ARG A 36 22.56 -0.76 -2.11
C ARG A 36 22.15 -1.64 -0.94
N LYS A 37 21.19 -1.19 -0.12
CA LYS A 37 20.64 -1.91 1.03
C LYS A 37 19.30 -2.59 0.70
N MET A 38 18.73 -2.34 -0.47
CA MET A 38 17.40 -2.82 -0.81
C MET A 38 17.38 -4.30 -1.17
N VAL A 39 16.38 -5.00 -0.64
CA VAL A 39 16.02 -6.36 -1.03
C VAL A 39 14.60 -6.31 -1.58
N PHE A 40 14.41 -6.73 -2.84
CA PHE A 40 13.11 -6.63 -3.50
C PHE A 40 12.28 -7.90 -3.32
N GLY A 41 11.05 -7.75 -2.83
CA GLY A 41 10.04 -8.80 -2.77
C GLY A 41 8.99 -8.65 -3.89
N ALA A 42 8.26 -9.71 -4.21
CA ALA A 42 7.23 -9.66 -5.25
C ALA A 42 6.00 -8.81 -4.86
N ASP A 43 5.69 -8.71 -3.56
CA ASP A 43 4.60 -7.92 -2.99
C ASP A 43 4.90 -7.59 -1.51
N VAL A 44 3.92 -6.96 -0.83
CA VAL A 44 4.04 -6.55 0.58
C VAL A 44 4.15 -7.74 1.55
N ARG A 45 3.55 -8.89 1.21
CA ARG A 45 3.65 -10.09 2.06
C ARG A 45 5.04 -10.69 1.97
N ALA A 46 5.62 -10.73 0.79
CA ALA A 46 6.99 -11.18 0.59
C ALA A 46 7.98 -10.30 1.38
N THR A 47 7.79 -8.98 1.40
CA THR A 47 8.66 -8.09 2.17
C THR A 47 8.53 -8.24 3.68
N MET A 48 7.31 -8.44 4.19
CA MET A 48 7.10 -8.74 5.62
C MET A 48 7.79 -10.05 6.01
N ALA A 49 7.66 -11.10 5.19
CA ALA A 49 8.33 -12.38 5.44
C ALA A 49 9.87 -12.25 5.47
N TYR A 50 10.46 -11.31 4.72
CA TYR A 50 11.90 -11.04 4.82
C TYR A 50 12.31 -10.45 6.16
N VAL A 51 11.47 -9.60 6.76
CA VAL A 51 11.72 -9.06 8.11
C VAL A 51 11.54 -10.16 9.15
N GLU A 52 10.45 -10.92 9.08
CA GLU A 52 10.17 -12.02 10.02
C GLU A 52 11.25 -13.11 10.00
N SER A 53 11.85 -13.37 8.84
CA SER A 53 12.95 -14.34 8.70
C SER A 53 14.35 -13.77 8.98
N GLY A 54 14.47 -12.48 9.30
CA GLY A 54 15.76 -11.81 9.52
C GLY A 54 16.59 -11.60 8.25
N ASN A 55 15.99 -11.76 7.07
CA ASN A 55 16.64 -11.50 5.79
C ASN A 55 16.69 -10.01 5.44
N ALA A 56 15.83 -9.20 6.06
CA ALA A 56 15.84 -7.74 6.07
C ALA A 56 15.58 -7.21 7.49
N ASP A 57 16.08 -6.01 7.79
CA ASP A 57 15.91 -5.42 9.13
C ASP A 57 14.58 -4.65 9.24
N VAL A 58 14.17 -4.01 8.14
CA VAL A 58 12.93 -3.22 8.05
C VAL A 58 12.27 -3.40 6.69
N ALA A 59 10.97 -3.12 6.58
CA ALA A 59 10.24 -3.14 5.31
C ALA A 59 9.31 -1.94 5.16
N PHE A 60 9.11 -1.50 3.92
CA PHE A 60 8.00 -0.60 3.57
C PHE A 60 6.75 -1.43 3.30
N VAL A 61 5.67 -1.14 4.02
CA VAL A 61 4.39 -1.85 3.94
C VAL A 61 3.22 -0.86 4.09
N TYR A 62 2.00 -1.26 3.73
CA TYR A 62 0.83 -0.47 4.09
C TYR A 62 0.53 -0.60 5.58
N ARG A 63 -0.06 0.45 6.16
CA ARG A 63 -0.52 0.45 7.56
C ARG A 63 -1.49 -0.71 7.85
N THR A 64 -2.36 -1.03 6.89
CA THR A 64 -3.32 -2.14 7.00
C THR A 64 -2.64 -3.51 7.03
N ASP A 65 -1.52 -3.68 6.33
CA ASP A 65 -0.74 -4.92 6.35
C ASP A 65 0.02 -5.06 7.68
N ALA A 66 0.63 -3.98 8.17
CA ALA A 66 1.27 -3.97 9.48
C ALA A 66 0.28 -4.28 10.63
N ALA A 67 -0.97 -3.81 10.51
CA ALA A 67 -2.01 -4.04 11.53
C ALA A 67 -2.42 -5.52 11.68
N ILE A 68 -2.14 -6.36 10.69
CA ILE A 68 -2.46 -7.81 10.72
C ILE A 68 -1.21 -8.69 10.85
N ALA A 69 -0.01 -8.10 10.78
CA ALA A 69 1.24 -8.83 10.91
C ALA A 69 1.47 -9.25 12.37
N GLY A 70 1.63 -10.55 12.59
CA GLY A 70 1.96 -11.09 13.91
C GLY A 70 3.45 -11.02 14.16
N GLY A 71 3.91 -10.07 14.99
CA GLY A 71 5.32 -9.98 15.37
C GLY A 71 6.13 -8.92 14.63
N LEU A 72 5.47 -8.01 13.90
CA LEU A 72 6.10 -6.80 13.37
C LEU A 72 5.61 -5.57 14.13
N GLU A 73 6.49 -4.57 14.25
CA GLU A 73 6.19 -3.27 14.87
C GLU A 73 6.36 -2.16 13.84
N VAL A 74 5.46 -1.18 13.87
CA VAL A 74 5.59 0.03 13.05
C VAL A 74 6.55 0.99 13.76
N ILE A 75 7.74 1.16 13.19
CA ILE A 75 8.79 2.03 13.77
C ILE A 75 8.75 3.47 13.26
N ASP A 76 8.12 3.71 12.10
CA ASP A 76 7.98 5.04 11.50
C ASP A 76 6.82 5.06 10.48
N VAL A 77 6.37 6.26 10.11
CA VAL A 77 5.34 6.48 9.10
C VAL A 77 5.88 7.42 8.02
N VAL A 78 5.80 6.96 6.77
CA VAL A 78 6.26 7.74 5.62
C VAL A 78 5.44 9.04 5.48
N PRO A 79 6.08 10.21 5.25
CA PRO A 79 5.38 11.48 5.08
C PRO A 79 4.35 11.43 3.95
N VAL A 80 3.10 11.79 4.23
CA VAL A 80 1.96 11.67 3.30
C VAL A 80 2.07 12.55 2.07
N ASP A 81 2.90 13.60 2.11
CA ASP A 81 3.20 14.53 1.01
C ASP A 81 4.36 14.06 0.12
N SER A 82 5.04 12.96 0.49
CA SER A 82 6.17 12.42 -0.27
C SER A 82 5.77 11.43 -1.37
N TYR A 83 4.51 10.98 -1.39
CA TYR A 83 3.98 10.04 -2.38
C TYR A 83 2.54 10.42 -2.75
N PRO A 84 2.06 10.08 -3.95
CA PRO A 84 0.68 10.34 -4.36
C PRO A 84 -0.29 9.55 -3.49
N GLN A 85 -1.51 10.07 -3.37
CA GLN A 85 -2.56 9.44 -2.57
C GLN A 85 -2.81 7.99 -3.04
N ILE A 86 -2.79 7.05 -2.09
CA ILE A 86 -3.04 5.64 -2.35
C ILE A 86 -4.56 5.44 -2.47
N VAL A 87 -5.05 5.20 -3.68
CA VAL A 87 -6.48 4.99 -3.98
C VAL A 87 -6.71 3.59 -4.55
N TYR A 88 -7.77 2.92 -4.09
CA TYR A 88 -8.20 1.61 -4.57
C TYR A 88 -9.51 1.74 -5.38
N PRO A 89 -9.43 2.03 -6.69
CA PRO A 89 -10.62 2.16 -7.51
C PRO A 89 -11.29 0.80 -7.74
N ALA A 90 -12.62 0.78 -7.67
CA ALA A 90 -13.43 -0.33 -8.14
C ALA A 90 -14.16 0.09 -9.42
N LEU A 91 -14.18 -0.77 -10.44
CA LEU A 91 -14.85 -0.51 -11.71
C LEU A 91 -15.77 -1.67 -12.08
N LEU A 92 -16.97 -1.36 -12.53
CA LEU A 92 -17.88 -2.33 -13.13
C LEU A 92 -17.61 -2.42 -14.63
N MET A 93 -17.23 -3.61 -15.10
CA MET A 93 -16.88 -3.82 -16.51
C MET A 93 -18.12 -3.81 -17.42
N ASN A 94 -17.95 -3.37 -18.67
CA ASN A 94 -19.02 -3.47 -19.68
C ASN A 94 -19.47 -4.93 -19.87
N GLY A 95 -20.79 -5.15 -19.89
CA GLY A 95 -21.37 -6.49 -20.01
C GLY A 95 -21.32 -7.31 -18.72
N ALA A 96 -21.00 -6.69 -17.58
CA ALA A 96 -21.04 -7.37 -16.28
C ALA A 96 -22.42 -7.96 -15.99
N SER A 97 -22.43 -9.10 -15.30
CA SER A 97 -23.66 -9.77 -14.87
C SER A 97 -24.40 -8.94 -13.81
N ASN A 98 -25.69 -9.24 -13.63
CA ASN A 98 -26.48 -8.64 -12.55
C ASN A 98 -25.84 -8.87 -11.17
N THR A 99 -25.27 -10.06 -10.94
CA THR A 99 -24.54 -10.38 -9.69
C THR A 99 -23.32 -9.49 -9.50
N ALA A 100 -22.55 -9.21 -10.56
CA ALA A 100 -21.41 -8.30 -10.46
C ALA A 100 -21.87 -6.86 -10.18
N ALA A 101 -22.96 -6.41 -10.80
CA ALA A 101 -23.56 -5.09 -10.52
C ALA A 101 -24.12 -4.99 -9.09
N GLU A 102 -24.72 -6.05 -8.56
CA GLU A 102 -25.16 -6.14 -7.16
C GLU A 102 -23.98 -6.08 -6.20
N PHE A 103 -22.91 -6.81 -6.48
CA PHE A 103 -21.70 -6.78 -5.67
C PHE A 103 -21.03 -5.41 -5.69
N PHE A 104 -20.94 -4.76 -6.86
CA PHE A 104 -20.42 -3.40 -6.98
C PHE A 104 -21.23 -2.39 -6.15
N ARG A 105 -22.58 -2.47 -6.19
CA ARG A 105 -23.45 -1.66 -5.33
C ARG A 105 -23.24 -1.95 -3.85
N PHE A 106 -23.06 -3.21 -3.48
CA PHE A 106 -22.74 -3.58 -2.09
C PHE A 106 -21.41 -2.96 -1.64
N LEU A 107 -20.36 -3.04 -2.45
CA LEU A 107 -19.04 -2.46 -2.15
C LEU A 107 -19.10 -0.93 -1.97
N SER A 108 -20.06 -0.28 -2.63
CA SER A 108 -20.26 1.18 -2.56
C SER A 108 -21.23 1.62 -1.46
N GLY A 109 -21.79 0.68 -0.68
CA GLY A 109 -22.78 0.96 0.35
C GLY A 109 -22.20 1.06 1.76
N GLU A 110 -22.96 1.65 2.69
CA GLU A 110 -22.57 1.92 4.08
C GLU A 110 -21.97 0.70 4.80
N ARG A 111 -22.53 -0.50 4.55
CA ARG A 111 -22.04 -1.74 5.17
C ARG A 111 -20.61 -2.09 4.75
N ALA A 112 -20.28 -1.91 3.47
CA ALA A 112 -18.91 -2.13 3.01
C ALA A 112 -17.98 -1.03 3.49
N SER A 113 -18.43 0.23 3.48
CA SER A 113 -17.69 1.37 4.02
C SER A 113 -17.28 1.15 5.48
N ALA A 114 -18.20 0.70 6.33
CA ALA A 114 -17.90 0.38 7.74
C ALA A 114 -16.88 -0.77 7.89
N ILE A 115 -16.88 -1.75 6.98
CA ILE A 115 -15.89 -2.83 6.98
C ILE A 115 -14.52 -2.29 6.57
N PHE A 116 -14.44 -1.44 5.54
CA PHE A 116 -13.19 -0.82 5.10
C PHE A 116 -12.58 0.05 6.19
N ASP A 117 -13.39 0.91 6.82
CA ASP A 117 -12.97 1.78 7.92
C ASP A 117 -12.45 0.97 9.13
N ALA A 118 -13.18 -0.08 9.53
CA ALA A 118 -12.75 -0.99 10.59
C ALA A 118 -11.44 -1.74 10.27
N ARG A 119 -11.04 -1.81 8.99
CA ARG A 119 -9.78 -2.39 8.54
C ARG A 119 -8.68 -1.35 8.30
N GLY A 120 -8.94 -0.08 8.60
CA GLY A 120 -7.98 1.01 8.52
C GLY A 120 -7.87 1.67 7.14
N PHE A 121 -8.84 1.45 6.26
CA PHE A 121 -8.96 2.21 5.01
C PHE A 121 -9.75 3.50 5.26
N ILE A 122 -9.39 4.56 4.54
CA ILE A 122 -10.19 5.79 4.49
C ILE A 122 -11.20 5.63 3.37
N VAL A 123 -12.48 5.73 3.68
CA VAL A 123 -13.55 5.75 2.67
C VAL A 123 -13.63 7.17 2.11
N LEU A 124 -13.55 7.28 0.78
CA LEU A 124 -13.67 8.56 0.09
C LEU A 124 -15.17 8.87 -0.10
N ASP A 125 -15.65 10.00 0.43
CA ASP A 125 -16.99 10.50 0.15
C ASP A 125 -17.02 11.06 -1.28
N GLU A 126 -17.79 10.41 -2.15
CA GLU A 126 -17.93 10.65 -3.59
C GLU A 126 -16.60 10.76 -4.35
N GLY A 127 -16.38 9.88 -5.33
CA GLY A 127 -15.20 9.97 -6.21
C GLY A 127 -15.08 11.37 -6.82
N PRO A 128 -13.86 11.80 -7.20
CA PRO A 128 -13.63 13.16 -7.70
C PRO A 128 -14.71 13.54 -8.70
N GLU A 129 -15.34 14.71 -8.51
CA GLU A 129 -16.32 15.27 -9.44
C GLU A 129 -15.75 15.08 -10.85
N ASP A 130 -16.50 14.39 -11.71
CA ASP A 130 -16.11 14.15 -13.09
C ASP A 130 -16.02 15.52 -13.77
N GLU A 131 -14.82 16.11 -13.84
CA GLU A 131 -14.55 17.41 -14.51
C GLU A 131 -14.74 17.34 -16.04
N ARG A 132 -15.54 16.39 -16.55
CA ARG A 132 -15.97 16.33 -17.93
C ARG A 132 -17.25 17.15 -18.11
N ASN A 133 -17.06 18.47 -18.19
CA ASN A 133 -17.88 19.35 -19.04
C ASN A 133 -17.37 19.31 -20.48
#